data_AF-A0A0W1JLG0-F1
#
_entry.id   AF-A0A0W1JLG0-F1
#
_cell.length_a   1.000
_cell.length_b   1.000
_cell.length_c   1.000
_cell.angle_alpha   90.00
_cell.angle_beta   90.00
_cell.angle_gamma   90.00
#
_symmetry.space_group_name_H-M   'P 1'
#
loop_
_entity.id
_entity.type
_entity.pdbx_description
1 polymer ?
#
loop_
_entity_poly.entity_id
_entity_poly.type
_entity_poly.pdbx_seq_one_letter_code
_entity_poly.pdbx_strand_id
1 'polypeptide(L)'
;MILVIKMLMAIAAGILIGIPLFKSSSQSNEQALDSLSNNPKETVFTALGEIEFEYNMHKLEREDYEELKSKYQLKALDLLDEEDQALDGDIDQEIMKHRKRKKD
;
A
#
# COMPACT_ATOMS: atom_id res chain seq x y z
N MET A 1 -21.26 -27.19 34.88
CA MET A 1 -21.85 -26.21 33.92
C MET A 1 -20.92 -25.02 33.67
N ILE A 2 -20.52 -24.25 34.69
CA ILE A 2 -19.64 -23.06 34.52
C ILE A 2 -18.25 -23.41 33.96
N LEU A 3 -17.64 -24.52 34.39
CA LEU A 3 -16.32 -24.95 33.87
C LEU A 3 -16.35 -25.31 32.38
N VAL A 4 -17.46 -25.89 31.91
CA VAL A 4 -17.64 -26.27 30.49
C VAL A 4 -17.74 -25.03 29.60
N ILE A 5 -18.45 -24.00 30.09
CA ILE A 5 -18.60 -22.71 29.39
C ILE A 5 -17.25 -21.98 29.29
N LYS A 6 -16.44 -21.98 30.36
CA LYS A 6 -15.09 -21.39 30.34
C LYS A 6 -14.16 -22.10 29.36
N MET A 7 -14.22 -23.44 29.32
CA MET A 7 -13.44 -24.24 28.37
C MET A 7 -13.82 -23.90 26.91
N LEU A 8 -15.12 -23.77 26.62
CA LEU A 8 -15.62 -23.38 25.30
C LEU A 8 -15.18 -21.97 24.90
N MET A 9 -15.24 -21.01 25.82
CA MET A 9 -14.79 -19.63 25.56
C MET A 9 -13.27 -19.54 25.34
N ALA A 10 -12.48 -20.31 26.09
CA ALA A 10 -11.03 -20.35 25.90
C ALA A 10 -10.64 -20.93 24.52
N ILE A 11 -11.34 -21.97 24.06
CA ILE A 11 -11.14 -22.57 22.74
C ILE A 11 -11.58 -21.58 21.64
N ALA A 12 -12.74 -20.94 21.78
CA ALA A 12 -13.21 -19.96 20.80
C ALA A 12 -12.27 -18.75 20.69
N ALA A 13 -11.76 -18.24 21.80
CA ALA A 13 -10.77 -17.17 21.82
C ALA A 13 -9.43 -17.62 21.21
N GLY A 14 -8.98 -18.83 21.52
CA GLY A 14 -7.78 -19.43 20.94
C GLY A 14 -7.88 -19.62 19.43
N ILE A 15 -9.06 -19.98 18.90
CA ILE A 15 -9.31 -20.08 17.46
C ILE A 15 -9.35 -18.69 16.83
N LEU A 16 -10.04 -17.72 17.44
CA LEU A 16 -10.16 -16.35 16.94
C LEU A 16 -8.80 -15.64 16.85
N ILE A 17 -7.91 -15.91 17.80
CA ILE A 17 -6.54 -15.33 17.86
C ILE A 17 -5.54 -16.19 17.06
N GLY A 18 -5.70 -17.52 17.08
CA GLY A 18 -4.80 -18.45 16.39
C GLY A 18 -4.95 -18.46 14.87
N ILE A 19 -6.17 -18.25 14.35
CA ILE A 19 -6.45 -18.17 12.91
C ILE A 19 -5.65 -17.04 12.23
N PRO A 20 -5.66 -15.77 12.72
CA PRO A 20 -4.87 -14.71 12.09
C PRO A 20 -3.36 -14.88 12.26
N LEU A 21 -2.90 -15.67 13.24
CA LEU A 21 -1.47 -15.94 13.46
C LEU A 21 -0.91 -17.08 12.58
N PHE A 22 -1.74 -18.05 12.19
CA PHE A 22 -1.32 -19.18 11.35
C PHE A 22 -1.72 -19.05 9.88
N LYS A 23 -2.51 -18.04 9.53
CA LYS A 23 -2.68 -17.60 8.15
C LYS A 23 -1.38 -16.92 7.72
N SER A 24 -0.36 -17.75 7.47
CA SER A 24 0.84 -17.40 6.75
C SER A 24 0.38 -16.70 5.49
N SER A 25 0.59 -15.37 5.44
CA SER A 25 0.37 -14.51 4.29
C SER A 25 1.37 -14.79 3.17
N SER A 26 1.90 -16.01 3.10
CA SER A 26 2.57 -16.57 1.93
C SER A 26 1.56 -16.95 0.83
N GLN A 27 0.39 -16.31 0.81
CA GLN A 27 -0.41 -16.16 -0.40
C GLN A 27 0.21 -14.99 -1.14
N SER A 28 1.06 -15.34 -2.10
CA SER A 28 1.71 -14.45 -3.07
C SER A 28 1.02 -13.09 -3.19
N ASN A 29 1.72 -12.06 -2.72
CA ASN A 29 1.38 -10.63 -2.76
C ASN A 29 1.02 -10.13 -4.18
N GLU A 30 1.19 -10.96 -5.21
CA GLU A 30 0.85 -10.67 -6.60
C GLU A 30 -0.66 -10.43 -6.84
N GLN A 31 -1.56 -11.11 -6.11
CA GLN A 31 -3.01 -10.96 -6.36
C GLN A 31 -3.66 -9.74 -5.68
N ALA A 32 -3.07 -9.24 -4.59
CA ALA A 32 -3.51 -7.98 -3.98
C ALA A 32 -2.97 -6.76 -4.73
N LEU A 33 -1.76 -6.86 -5.30
CA LEU A 33 -1.18 -5.85 -6.18
C LEU A 33 -2.02 -5.61 -7.44
N ASP A 34 -2.59 -6.65 -8.04
CA ASP A 34 -3.29 -6.55 -9.32
C ASP A 34 -4.61 -5.75 -9.24
N SER A 35 -5.21 -5.68 -8.04
CA SER A 35 -6.43 -4.88 -7.79
C SER A 35 -6.11 -3.43 -7.40
N LEU A 36 -4.94 -3.20 -6.79
CA LEU A 36 -4.42 -1.88 -6.39
C LEU A 36 -3.65 -1.17 -7.52
N SER A 37 -3.33 -1.90 -8.60
CA SER A 37 -2.56 -1.48 -9.78
C SER A 37 -3.08 -0.20 -10.46
N ASN A 38 -4.35 0.17 -10.24
CA ASN A 38 -4.92 1.40 -10.80
C ASN A 38 -4.43 2.68 -10.10
N ASN A 39 -3.77 2.59 -8.95
CA ASN A 39 -3.21 3.77 -8.27
C ASN A 39 -1.74 3.54 -7.85
N PRO A 40 -0.78 4.02 -8.65
CA PRO A 40 0.65 3.83 -8.37
C PRO A 40 1.08 4.47 -7.05
N LYS A 41 0.41 5.54 -6.62
CA LYS A 41 0.64 6.22 -5.33
C LYS A 41 0.31 5.31 -4.16
N GLU A 42 -0.88 4.71 -4.19
CA GLU A 42 -1.34 3.79 -3.15
C GLU A 42 -0.38 2.59 -3.01
N THR A 43 0.09 2.07 -4.14
CA THR A 43 1.06 0.96 -4.19
C THR A 43 2.39 1.32 -3.52
N VAL A 44 2.94 2.51 -3.78
CA VAL A 44 4.21 2.96 -3.16
C VAL A 44 4.03 3.24 -1.67
N PHE A 45 2.90 3.82 -1.26
CA PHE A 45 2.60 4.05 0.16
C PHE A 45 2.41 2.74 0.95
N THR A 46 1.72 1.75 0.36
CA THR A 46 1.59 0.42 0.95
C THR A 46 2.94 -0.25 1.12
N ALA A 47 3.80 -0.20 0.10
CA ALA A 47 5.14 -0.77 0.17
C ALA A 47 6.01 -0.11 1.27
N LEU A 48 5.94 1.21 1.42
CA LEU A 48 6.62 1.93 2.52
C LEU A 48 6.13 1.45 3.89
N GLY A 49 4.81 1.29 4.05
CA GLY A 49 4.22 0.79 5.30
C GLY A 49 4.64 -0.64 5.63
N GLU A 50 4.76 -1.50 4.62
CA GLU A 50 5.21 -2.89 4.80
C GLU A 50 6.68 -2.94 5.25
N ILE A 51 7.55 -2.14 4.64
CA ILE A 51 8.97 -2.01 5.03
C ILE A 51 9.11 -1.53 6.48
N GLU A 52 8.32 -0.52 6.89
CA GLU A 52 8.33 -0.02 8.28
C GLU A 52 7.80 -1.07 9.27
N PHE A 53 6.78 -1.84 8.88
CA PHE A 53 6.26 -2.93 9.69
C PHE A 53 7.30 -4.03 9.90
N GLU A 54 7.99 -4.46 8.84
CA GLU A 54 9.04 -5.49 8.92
C GLU A 54 10.22 -5.07 9.79
N TYR A 55 10.67 -3.82 9.66
CA TYR A 55 11.72 -3.26 10.53
C TYR A 55 11.27 -3.23 12.00
N ASN A 56 10.04 -2.77 12.28
CA ASN A 56 9.49 -2.78 13.64
C ASN A 56 9.36 -4.21 14.22
N MET A 57 9.11 -5.20 13.37
CA MET A 57 9.11 -6.61 13.74
C MET A 57 10.51 -7.22 13.91
N HIS A 58 11.58 -6.43 13.77
CA HIS A 58 12.98 -6.89 13.80
C HIS A 58 13.27 -7.98 12.73
N LYS A 59 12.51 -7.97 11.63
CA LYS A 59 12.73 -8.85 10.48
C LYS A 59 13.71 -8.27 9.46
N LEU A 60 13.99 -6.97 9.57
CA LEU A 60 14.90 -6.24 8.70
C LEU A 60 16.01 -5.59 9.53
N GLU A 61 17.23 -5.66 9.04
CA GLU A 61 18.34 -4.92 9.63
C GLU A 61 18.21 -3.43 9.29
N ARG A 62 18.77 -2.56 10.14
CA ARG A 62 18.64 -1.11 9.98
C ARG A 62 19.21 -0.62 8.65
N GLU A 63 20.32 -1.19 8.21
CA GLU A 63 21.00 -0.76 6.99
C GLU A 63 20.15 -1.06 5.75
N ASP A 64 19.61 -2.27 5.66
CA ASP A 64 18.65 -2.68 4.62
C ASP A 64 17.36 -1.85 4.66
N TYR A 65 16.89 -1.50 5.86
CA TYR A 65 15.68 -0.69 6.04
C TYR A 65 15.86 0.72 5.48
N GLU A 66 16.97 1.38 5.81
CA GLU A 66 17.25 2.73 5.33
C GLU A 66 17.42 2.74 3.81
N GLU A 67 18.06 1.72 3.22
CA GLU A 67 18.18 1.59 1.77
C GLU A 67 16.82 1.43 1.09
N LEU A 68 16.02 0.46 1.54
CA LEU A 68 14.69 0.21 0.98
C LEU A 68 13.78 1.43 1.14
N LYS A 69 13.76 2.04 2.33
CA LYS A 69 12.97 3.23 2.60
C LYS A 69 13.34 4.37 1.67
N SER A 70 14.63 4.66 1.51
CA SER A 70 15.11 5.74 0.66
C SER A 70 14.68 5.52 -0.80
N LYS A 71 14.81 4.30 -1.31
CA LYS A 71 14.43 3.95 -2.68
C LYS A 71 12.94 4.14 -2.95
N TYR A 72 12.07 3.70 -2.03
CA TYR A 72 10.62 3.87 -2.19
C TYR A 72 10.17 5.31 -1.96
N GLN A 73 10.85 6.09 -1.10
CA GLN A 73 10.60 7.52 -0.96
C GLN A 73 10.93 8.30 -2.23
N LEU A 74 12.06 7.99 -2.89
CA LEU A 74 12.40 8.58 -4.20
C LEU A 74 11.32 8.24 -5.25
N LYS A 75 10.87 6.98 -5.28
CA LYS A 75 9.79 6.57 -6.19
C LYS A 75 8.46 7.28 -5.92
N ALA A 76 8.17 7.62 -4.66
CA ALA A 76 6.99 8.41 -4.30
C ALA A 76 7.09 9.86 -4.77
N LEU A 77 8.31 10.43 -4.76
CA LEU A 77 8.57 11.78 -5.29
C LEU A 77 8.45 11.80 -6.82
N ASP A 78 9.05 10.84 -7.51
CA ASP A 78 8.98 10.76 -8.98
C ASP A 78 7.52 10.64 -9.46
N LEU A 79 6.69 9.85 -8.77
CA LEU A 79 5.26 9.75 -9.09
C LEU A 79 4.49 11.06 -8.88
N LEU A 80 4.89 11.87 -7.91
CA LEU A 80 4.26 13.17 -7.66
C LEU A 80 4.60 14.16 -8.78
N ASP A 81 5.86 14.17 -9.22
CA ASP A 81 6.33 15.01 -10.33
C ASP A 81 5.67 14.61 -11.67
N GLU A 82 5.46 13.30 -11.90
CA GLU A 82 4.74 12.79 -13.07
C GLU A 82 3.25 13.22 -13.07
N GLU A 83 2.58 13.18 -11.91
CA GLU A 83 1.20 13.67 -11.77
C GLU A 83 1.10 15.17 -12.08
N ASP A 84 2.01 15.99 -11.56
CA ASP A 84 2.02 17.45 -11.79
C ASP A 84 2.24 17.79 -13.26
N GLN A 85 3.16 17.11 -13.96
CA GLN A 85 3.41 17.32 -15.39
C GLN A 85 2.22 16.88 -16.27
N ALA A 86 1.54 15.81 -15.89
CA ALA A 86 0.34 15.35 -16.60
C ALA A 86 -0.81 16.36 -16.48
N LEU A 87 -0.99 16.95 -15.30
CA LEU A 87 -2.01 17.99 -15.04
C LEU A 87 -1.75 19.25 -15.86
N ASP A 88 -0.50 19.71 -15.96
CA ASP A 88 -0.12 20.88 -16.76
C ASP A 88 -0.40 20.65 -18.26
N GLY A 89 -0.12 19.45 -18.77
CA GLY A 89 -0.40 19.08 -20.16
C GLY A 89 -1.90 19.08 -20.51
N ASP A 90 -2.75 18.61 -19.59
CA ASP A 90 -4.20 18.61 -19.77
C ASP A 90 -4.79 20.03 -19.76
N ILE A 91 -4.29 20.89 -18.88
CA ILE A 91 -4.67 22.31 -18.83
C ILE A 91 -4.33 23.02 -20.15
N ASP A 92 -3.14 22.78 -20.70
CA ASP A 92 -2.73 23.36 -21.97
C ASP A 92 -3.60 22.89 -23.14
N GLN A 93 -4.01 21.61 -23.15
CA GLN A 93 -4.94 21.09 -24.15
C GLN A 93 -6.33 21.73 -24.04
N GLU A 94 -6.86 21.89 -22.83
CA GLU A 94 -8.15 22.53 -22.54
C GLU A 94 -8.15 23.99 -23.05
N ILE A 95 -7.08 24.74 -22.76
CA ILE A 95 -6.90 26.13 -23.18
C ILE A 95 -6.83 26.24 -24.72
N MET A 96 -6.09 25.35 -25.39
CA MET A 96 -6.03 25.34 -26.86
C MET A 96 -7.39 25.04 -27.50
N LYS A 97 -8.18 24.14 -26.91
CA LYS A 97 -9.51 23.77 -27.38
C LYS A 97 -10.49 24.94 -27.27
N HIS A 98 -10.45 25.68 -26.17
CA HIS A 98 -11.24 26.91 -25.99
C HIS A 98 -10.81 28.04 -26.92
N ARG A 99 -9.52 28.19 -27.21
CA ARG A 99 -9.00 29.23 -28.12
C ARG A 99 -9.41 28.98 -29.58
N LYS A 100 -9.54 27.72 -30.03
CA LYS A 100 -10.04 27.39 -31.37
C LYS A 100 -11.53 27.69 -31.55
N ARG A 101 -12.38 27.41 -30.55
CA ARG A 101 -13.83 27.64 -30.64
C ARG A 101 -14.27 29.11 -30.65
N LYS A 102 -13.41 30.04 -30.22
CA LYS A 102 -13.70 31.49 -30.24
C LYS A 102 -13.29 32.19 -31.54
N LYS A 103 -12.69 31.47 -32.48
CA LYS A 103 -12.15 32.03 -33.73
C LYS A 103 -13.01 31.72 -34.96
N ASP A 104 -14.07 30.92 -34.78
CA ASP A 104 -15.19 30.73 -35.70
C ASP A 104 -16.38 31.59 -35.24
#